data_AF-A0A453SV98-F1
#
_entry.id   AF-A0A453SV98-F1
#
_cell.length_a   1.000
_cell.length_b   1.000
_cell.length_c   1.000
_cell.angle_alpha   90.00
_cell.angle_beta   90.00
_cell.angle_gamma   90.00
#
_symmetry.space_group_name_H-M   'P 1'
#
loop_
_entity.id
_entity.type
_entity.pdbx_description
1 polymer ?
#
loop_
_entity_poly.entity_id
_entity_poly.type
_entity_poly.pdbx_seq_one_letter_code
_entity_poly.pdbx_strand_id
1 'polypeptide(L)' 'MAAATLVLVMLVVTVGVAVAMAEGGKLWQGYYEQSCPRAEQIVKHYVERHVPHAPSVAATLIRTHFHDCFVR' A
#
# COMPACT_ATOMS: atom_id res chain seq x y z
N MET A 1 34.83 -21.61 17.57
CA MET A 1 33.87 -20.64 18.16
C MET A 1 33.85 -19.30 17.42
N ALA A 2 35.00 -18.72 17.06
CA ALA A 2 35.07 -17.45 16.30
C ALA A 2 34.47 -17.52 14.88
N ALA A 3 34.69 -18.63 14.16
CA ALA A 3 34.11 -18.79 12.81
C ALA A 3 32.58 -18.88 12.83
N ALA A 4 32.00 -19.61 13.79
CA ALA A 4 30.55 -19.75 13.92
C ALA A 4 29.86 -18.42 14.32
N THR A 5 30.51 -17.64 15.18
CA THR A 5 30.02 -16.31 15.57
C THR A 5 30.11 -15.30 14.42
N LEU A 6 31.19 -15.32 13.64
CA LEU A 6 31.30 -14.51 12.42
C LEU A 6 30.23 -14.88 11.39
N VAL A 7 29.99 -16.17 11.14
CA VAL A 7 28.94 -16.62 10.22
C VAL A 7 27.56 -16.16 10.70
N LEU A 8 27.28 -16.26 12.00
CA LEU A 8 26.02 -15.79 12.57
C LEU A 8 25.84 -14.27 12.39
N VAL A 9 26.89 -13.48 12.65
CA VAL A 9 26.84 -12.02 12.45
C VAL A 9 26.58 -11.68 10.99
N MET A 10 27.27 -12.34 10.05
CA MET A 10 27.07 -12.12 8.62
C MET A 10 25.65 -12.51 8.18
N LEU A 11 25.09 -13.60 8.73
CA LEU A 11 23.71 -14.00 8.50
C LEU A 11 22.72 -12.94 9.02
N VAL A 12 22.93 -12.44 10.23
CA VAL A 12 22.06 -11.40 10.82
C VAL A 12 22.12 -10.11 10.02
N VAL A 13 23.31 -9.68 9.60
CA VAL A 13 23.50 -8.47 8.79
C VAL A 13 22.81 -8.60 7.43
N THR A 14 23.00 -9.74 6.74
CA THR A 14 22.39 -9.97 5.42
C THR A 14 20.86 -10.03 5.50
N VAL A 15 20.30 -10.68 6.53
CA VAL A 15 18.85 -10.70 6.76
C VAL A 15 18.31 -9.30 7.11
N GLY A 16 19.00 -8.55 7.98
CA GLY A 16 18.60 -7.19 8.35
C GLY A 16 18.56 -6.23 7.17
N VAL A 17 19.55 -6.32 6.28
CA VAL A 17 19.57 -5.54 5.02
C VAL A 17 18.44 -5.98 4.10
N ALA A 18 18.19 -7.28 3.92
CA ALA A 18 17.10 -7.75 3.07
C ALA A 18 15.71 -7.27 3.55
N VAL A 19 15.48 -7.22 4.86
CA VAL A 19 14.23 -6.69 5.45
C VAL A 19 14.11 -5.18 5.24
N ALA A 20 15.22 -4.44 5.35
CA ALA A 20 15.23 -2.99 5.13
C ALA A 20 14.94 -2.62 3.66
N MET A 21 15.36 -3.45 2.71
CA MET A 21 15.17 -3.23 1.27
C MET A 21 13.85 -3.80 0.74
N ALA A 22 13.01 -4.40 1.59
CA ALA A 22 11.68 -4.86 1.23
C ALA A 22 10.71 -3.65 1.11
N GLU A 23 10.96 -2.79 0.12
CA GLU A 23 10.12 -1.65 -0.21
C GLU A 23 9.06 -2.04 -1.24
N GLY A 24 7.96 -2.63 -0.77
CA GLY A 24 6.67 -2.20 -1.29
C GLY A 24 6.39 -0.86 -0.61
N GLY A 25 6.21 0.23 -1.37
CA GLY A 25 6.04 1.58 -0.79
C GLY A 25 5.15 1.53 0.47
N LYS A 26 5.64 2.08 1.57
CA LYS A 26 5.04 1.90 2.89
C LYS A 26 3.62 2.44 2.87
N LEU A 27 2.64 1.56 2.74
CA LEU A 27 1.21 1.88 2.86
C LEU A 27 0.81 1.69 4.32
N TRP A 28 0.07 2.66 4.86
CA TRP A 28 -0.55 2.56 6.17
C TRP A 28 -1.87 3.33 6.17
N GLN A 29 -2.76 2.98 7.09
CA GLN A 29 -4.03 3.70 7.25
C GLN A 29 -3.78 5.11 7.79
N GLY A 30 -4.47 6.12 7.24
CA GLY A 30 -4.24 7.51 7.63
C GLY A 30 -2.99 8.15 7.01
N TYR A 31 -2.48 7.58 5.90
CA TYR A 31 -1.37 8.17 5.14
C TYR A 31 -1.55 9.67 4.85
N TYR A 32 -2.79 10.09 4.58
CA TYR A 32 -3.13 11.48 4.26
C TYR A 32 -3.52 12.35 5.47
N GLU A 33 -3.41 11.87 6.71
CA GLU A 33 -3.88 12.63 7.89
C GLU A 33 -3.25 14.03 8.02
N GLN A 34 -1.97 14.17 7.69
CA GLN A 34 -1.27 15.46 7.81
C GLN A 34 -1.42 16.34 6.57
N SER A 35 -1.42 15.74 5.39
CA SER A 35 -1.41 16.48 4.11
C SER A 35 -2.82 16.80 3.62
N CYS A 36 -3.78 15.89 3.80
CA CYS A 36 -5.18 16.06 3.43
C CYS A 36 -6.08 15.19 4.32
N PRO A 37 -6.37 15.63 5.56
CA PRO A 37 -7.10 14.83 6.56
C PRO A 37 -8.51 14.41 6.12
N ARG A 38 -9.07 15.08 5.11
CA ARG A 38 -10.41 14.81 4.59
C ARG A 38 -10.41 13.97 3.32
N ALA A 39 -9.26 13.50 2.84
CA ALA A 39 -9.15 12.78 1.57
C ALA A 39 -10.13 11.60 1.47
N GLU A 40 -10.08 10.67 2.43
CA GLU A 40 -10.95 9.50 2.46
C GLU A 40 -12.44 9.87 2.56
N GLN A 41 -12.77 10.88 3.38
CA GLN A 41 -14.14 11.38 3.54
C GLN A 41 -14.69 11.99 2.25
N ILE A 42 -13.87 12.80 1.55
CA ILE A 42 -14.26 13.45 0.29
C ILE A 42 -14.56 12.40 -0.78
N VAL A 43 -13.67 11.41 -0.94
CA VAL A 43 -13.85 10.34 -1.93
C VAL A 43 -15.12 9.54 -1.61
N LYS A 44 -15.30 9.12 -0.35
CA LYS A 44 -16.49 8.38 0.08
C LYS A 44 -17.78 9.15 -0.21
N HIS A 45 -17.85 10.41 0.22
CA HIS A 45 -19.04 11.25 0.06
C HIS A 45 -19.34 11.56 -1.41
N TYR A 46 -18.31 11.64 -2.26
CA TYR A 46 -18.51 11.79 -3.69
C TYR A 46 -19.12 10.51 -4.30
N VAL A 47 -18.53 9.34 -4.00
CA VAL A 47 -19.01 8.06 -4.51
C VAL A 47 -20.46 7.80 -4.06
N GLU A 48 -20.76 7.96 -2.77
CA GLU A 48 -22.10 7.75 -2.21
C GLU A 48 -23.17 8.64 -2.85
N ARG A 49 -22.82 9.89 -3.19
CA ARG A 49 -23.77 10.81 -3.84
C ARG A 49 -23.98 10.52 -5.33
N HIS A 50 -22.97 10.04 -6.04
CA HIS A 50 -23.03 9.95 -7.51
C HIS A 50 -23.39 8.55 -8.02
N VAL A 51 -23.02 7.48 -7.30
CA VAL A 51 -23.37 6.11 -7.70
C VAL A 51 -24.88 5.89 -7.89
N PRO A 52 -25.79 6.43 -7.04
CA PRO A 52 -27.23 6.28 -7.27
C PRO A 52 -27.71 6.85 -8.62
N HIS A 53 -27.03 7.88 -9.13
CA HIS A 53 -27.35 8.52 -10.41
C HIS A 53 -26.73 7.79 -11.61
N ALA A 54 -25.69 6.99 -11.38
CA ALA A 54 -25.03 6.16 -12.40
C ALA A 54 -24.53 4.83 -11.78
N PRO A 55 -25.42 3.85 -11.54
CA PRO A 55 -25.08 2.65 -10.77
C PRO A 55 -23.93 1.81 -11.35
N SER A 56 -23.75 1.84 -12.68
CA SER A 56 -22.66 1.14 -13.38
C SER A 56 -21.27 1.66 -13.01
N VAL A 57 -21.15 2.89 -12.48
CA VAL A 57 -19.87 3.51 -12.10
C VAL A 57 -19.24 2.78 -10.92
N ALA A 58 -20.02 2.24 -9.98
CA ALA A 58 -19.48 1.49 -8.84
C ALA A 58 -18.64 0.29 -9.28
N ALA A 59 -19.19 -0.53 -10.19
CA ALA A 59 -18.47 -1.67 -10.76
C ALA A 59 -17.26 -1.23 -11.60
N THR A 60 -17.40 -0.12 -12.32
CA THR A 60 -16.33 0.42 -13.19
C THR A 60 -15.12 0.87 -12.37
N LEU A 61 -15.32 1.60 -11.26
CA LEU A 61 -14.22 2.06 -10.40
C LEU A 61 -13.37 0.91 -9.86
N ILE A 62 -14.02 -0.17 -9.40
CA ILE A 62 -13.33 -1.36 -8.89
C ILE A 62 -12.59 -2.07 -10.03
N ARG A 63 -13.23 -2.20 -11.20
CA ARG A 63 -12.61 -2.82 -12.37
C ARG A 63 -11.38 -2.07 -12.85
N THR A 64 -11.43 -0.73 -12.87
CA THR A 64 -10.29 0.11 -13.24
C THR A 64 -9.14 -0.08 -12.25
N HIS A 65 -9.41 -0.07 -10.94
CA HIS A 65 -8.39 -0.31 -9.93
C HIS A 65 -7.72 -1.68 -10.10
N PHE A 66 -8.51 -2.73 -10.36
CA PHE A 66 -7.98 -4.06 -10.66
C PHE A 66 -7.11 -4.05 -11.92
N HIS A 67 -7.58 -3.44 -13.01
CA HIS A 67 -6.87 -3.39 -14.28
C HIS A 67 -5.52 -2.67 -14.15
N ASP A 68 -5.47 -1.53 -13.47
CA ASP A 68 -4.24 -0.76 -13.23
C ASP A 68 -3.23 -1.54 -12.38
N CYS A 69 -3.70 -2.37 -11.45
CA CYS A 69 -2.81 -3.16 -10.60
C CYS A 69 -2.23 -4.38 -11.31
N PHE A 70 -3.03 -5.03 -12.16
CA PHE A 70 -2.68 -6.31 -12.78
C PHE A 70 -2.04 -6.20 -14.16
N VAL A 71 -2.31 -5.12 -14.90
CA VAL A 71 -1.69 -4.88 -16.22
C VAL A 71 -0.57 -3.86 -16.04
N ARG A 72 0.68 -4.33 -16.15
CA ARG A 72 1.91 -3.52 -16.05
C ARG A 72 2.72 -3.61 -17.32
#